data_AF-A0A7S9WWM0-F1
#
_entry.id   AF-A0A7S9WWM0-F1
#
_cell.length_a   1.000
_cell.length_b   1.000
_cell.length_c   1.000
_cell.angle_alpha   90.00
_cell.angle_beta   90.00
_cell.angle_gamma   90.00
#
_symmetry.space_group_name_H-M   'P 1'
#
loop_
_entity.id
_entity.type
_entity.pdbx_description
1 polymer ?
#
loop_
_entity_poly.entity_id
_entity_poly.type
_entity_poly.pdbx_seq_one_letter_code
_entity_poly.pdbx_strand_id
1 'polypeptide(L)'
;MPITPRNDANFKENLIDIIKLSYSADINKPFISDDKLLMGYSFSLKDDLDAICTQIYGTSKAKVIEAVRKTITDTTSKIVVSKIDAEKLFNDINDAARAAYAKASGGAGSESLPEFKFSQDEQLNAILESKLKPLAADIQDKLRGSSLANLEEVKLTSSGTSQISKENVALLALLHISSKKNIDPALARYIKSKSRFKAWFWLAHESFSGDNPHNLKLLRQKISAQFGLYESDENNRALSDSSSTASMEHVSFGECIDVFTHLNISKAMYVTKDKNGKEHKEDITHLEFMQKDEERSNNTASKCEGLFKPFAGKLNSLLSSETSKKFETENIYCVNLTSSSTSNASRINKLLKRREEELYKQEDMLILCPIKTATPIRIFQPKKSNFTIVLASQSEFDCSELNPKELNPSRPNYGKLNLCELILTDFKFDTYEKENNGASSDRDIKFKNAKTKSDSVILYKENDDGKDDKNKTKGACFTSIRQSSDEIEYKLEDGVVKMSHFKLPSSKDEYLNFNLLNFAKENNFTLRDDKDSAMFDMKLRLALGNNVVPTSTSGSSLALTLDNLIIENEKGEASDIDKVYLHHCGDKSIYESSSLVKNKDSDMKNSYRATFNIPIDGA
;
A
#
# COMPACT_ATOMS: atom_id res chain seq x y z
N MET A 1 -0.94 0.05 -10.01
CA MET A 1 -0.45 -0.05 -11.40
C MET A 1 -1.44 -0.83 -12.24
N PRO A 2 -1.65 -0.42 -13.50
CA PRO A 2 -2.54 -1.15 -14.41
C PRO A 2 -2.03 -2.58 -14.64
N ILE A 3 -2.96 -3.47 -14.98
CA ILE A 3 -2.59 -4.81 -15.41
C ILE A 3 -2.22 -4.74 -16.89
N THR A 4 -0.96 -4.98 -17.19
CA THR A 4 -0.45 -5.16 -18.56
C THR A 4 -0.55 -6.64 -18.92
N PRO A 5 -1.46 -7.05 -19.84
CA PRO A 5 -1.62 -8.46 -20.19
C PRO A 5 -0.34 -8.99 -20.84
N ARG A 6 0.19 -10.09 -20.29
CA ARG A 6 1.43 -10.72 -20.79
C ARG A 6 1.09 -11.92 -21.63
N ASN A 7 1.64 -12.01 -22.83
CA ASN A 7 1.32 -13.10 -23.74
C ASN A 7 1.70 -14.47 -23.14
N ASP A 8 0.82 -15.46 -23.28
CA ASP A 8 1.11 -16.84 -22.89
C ASP A 8 1.23 -17.76 -24.11
N ALA A 9 2.47 -18.03 -24.53
CA ALA A 9 2.77 -18.95 -25.61
C ALA A 9 2.37 -20.41 -25.32
N ASN A 10 2.18 -20.78 -24.04
CA ASN A 10 1.87 -22.12 -23.57
C ASN A 10 0.51 -22.16 -22.84
N PHE A 11 -0.45 -21.32 -23.27
CA PHE A 11 -1.79 -21.19 -22.69
C PHE A 11 -2.42 -22.51 -22.23
N LYS A 12 -2.50 -23.49 -23.15
CA LYS A 12 -3.11 -24.81 -22.90
C LYS A 12 -2.43 -25.52 -21.73
N GLU A 13 -1.11 -25.67 -21.82
CA GLU A 13 -0.33 -26.42 -20.83
C GLU A 13 -0.37 -25.73 -19.47
N ASN A 14 -0.18 -24.42 -19.42
CA ASN A 14 -0.20 -23.65 -18.17
C ASN A 14 -1.57 -23.70 -17.48
N LEU A 15 -2.66 -23.63 -18.24
CA LEU A 15 -4.02 -23.75 -17.72
C LEU A 15 -4.28 -25.14 -17.13
N ILE A 16 -3.97 -26.20 -17.89
CA ILE A 16 -4.16 -27.59 -17.45
C ILE A 16 -3.30 -27.89 -16.22
N ASP A 17 -2.07 -27.39 -16.21
CA ASP A 17 -1.13 -27.52 -15.10
C ASP A 17 -1.67 -26.93 -13.79
N ILE A 18 -2.39 -25.81 -13.86
CA ILE A 18 -3.02 -25.20 -12.69
C ILE A 18 -4.23 -26.03 -12.25
N ILE A 19 -5.07 -26.47 -13.19
CA ILE A 19 -6.26 -27.28 -12.89
C ILE A 19 -5.90 -28.63 -12.26
N LYS A 20 -4.81 -29.26 -12.71
CA LYS A 20 -4.33 -30.52 -12.12
C LYS A 20 -3.90 -30.38 -10.66
N LEU A 21 -3.52 -29.19 -10.20
CA LEU A 21 -3.10 -28.98 -8.80
C LEU A 21 -4.24 -29.04 -7.78
N SER A 22 -5.50 -28.89 -8.21
CA SER A 22 -6.63 -28.96 -7.29
C SER A 22 -6.96 -30.38 -6.80
N TYR A 23 -6.41 -31.42 -7.41
CA TYR A 23 -6.78 -32.82 -7.13
C TYR A 23 -5.55 -33.74 -7.06
N SER A 24 -5.69 -34.89 -6.41
CA SER A 24 -4.62 -35.89 -6.23
C SER A 24 -4.89 -37.24 -6.90
N ALA A 25 -5.93 -37.32 -7.71
CA ALA A 25 -6.41 -38.58 -8.28
C ALA A 25 -6.06 -38.73 -9.77
N ASP A 26 -6.11 -39.98 -10.27
CA ASP A 26 -6.11 -40.25 -11.71
C ASP A 26 -7.36 -39.64 -12.35
N ILE A 27 -7.17 -38.53 -13.04
CA ILE A 27 -8.25 -37.78 -13.69
C ILE A 27 -8.92 -38.57 -14.81
N ASN A 28 -8.31 -39.64 -15.32
CA ASN A 28 -8.89 -40.40 -16.42
C ASN A 28 -10.05 -41.30 -15.97
N LYS A 29 -10.19 -41.53 -14.67
CA LYS A 29 -11.25 -42.34 -14.05
C LYS A 29 -12.12 -41.51 -13.09
N PRO A 30 -13.29 -42.01 -12.68
CA PRO A 30 -14.05 -41.41 -11.59
C PRO A 30 -13.21 -41.25 -10.32
N PHE A 31 -13.29 -40.09 -9.67
CA PHE A 31 -12.65 -39.82 -8.40
C PHE A 31 -13.51 -38.92 -7.51
N ILE A 32 -13.17 -38.82 -6.22
CA ILE A 32 -13.89 -38.01 -5.25
C ILE A 32 -13.02 -36.83 -4.82
N SER A 33 -13.60 -35.65 -4.79
CA SER A 33 -12.98 -34.44 -4.25
C SER A 33 -14.06 -33.51 -3.69
N ASP A 34 -13.86 -33.00 -2.48
CA ASP A 34 -14.78 -32.11 -1.77
C ASP A 34 -16.25 -32.60 -1.76
N ASP A 35 -16.45 -33.88 -1.39
CA ASP A 35 -17.76 -34.56 -1.39
C ASP A 35 -18.47 -34.57 -2.77
N LYS A 36 -17.72 -34.37 -3.86
CA LYS A 36 -18.22 -34.44 -5.23
C LYS A 36 -17.59 -35.62 -5.96
N LEU A 37 -18.40 -36.28 -6.77
CA LEU A 37 -17.98 -37.35 -7.67
C LEU A 37 -17.65 -36.74 -9.04
N LEU A 38 -16.37 -36.76 -9.39
CA LEU A 38 -15.78 -36.04 -10.53
C LEU A 38 -15.04 -36.99 -11.47
N MET A 39 -14.73 -36.51 -12.67
CA MET A 39 -13.86 -37.17 -13.65
C MET A 39 -13.19 -36.11 -14.53
N GLY A 40 -12.03 -36.40 -15.10
CA GLY A 40 -11.29 -35.48 -15.96
C GLY A 40 -10.81 -34.23 -15.21
N TYR A 41 -10.82 -33.09 -15.90
CA TYR A 41 -10.49 -31.78 -15.32
C TYR A 41 -11.66 -31.23 -14.48
N SER A 42 -12.09 -31.99 -13.47
CA SER A 42 -13.17 -31.64 -12.53
C SER A 42 -14.58 -31.65 -13.11
N PHE A 43 -14.85 -32.50 -14.11
CA PHE A 43 -16.18 -32.63 -14.69
C PHE A 43 -17.09 -33.40 -13.72
N SER A 44 -18.26 -32.85 -13.46
CA SER A 44 -19.23 -33.42 -12.53
C SER A 44 -19.85 -34.67 -13.16
N LEU A 45 -19.72 -35.85 -12.54
CA LEU A 45 -20.41 -37.05 -13.06
C LEU A 45 -21.94 -36.95 -12.96
N LYS A 46 -22.45 -35.95 -12.24
CA LYS A 46 -23.89 -35.63 -12.20
C LYS A 46 -24.30 -34.76 -13.38
N ASP A 47 -23.57 -33.67 -13.63
CA ASP A 47 -23.99 -32.61 -14.55
C ASP A 47 -23.39 -32.77 -15.95
N ASP A 48 -22.20 -33.39 -16.04
CA ASP A 48 -21.39 -33.50 -17.26
C ASP A 48 -21.40 -34.89 -17.89
N LEU A 49 -22.18 -35.82 -17.32
CA LEU A 49 -22.22 -37.21 -17.77
C LEU A 49 -22.50 -37.34 -19.27
N ASP A 50 -23.37 -36.49 -19.80
CA ASP A 50 -23.72 -36.49 -21.21
C ASP A 50 -22.51 -36.16 -22.11
N ALA A 51 -21.75 -35.13 -21.75
CA ALA A 51 -20.53 -34.73 -22.46
C ALA A 51 -19.42 -35.79 -22.31
N ILE A 52 -19.25 -36.34 -21.09
CA ILE A 52 -18.29 -37.42 -20.80
C ILE A 52 -18.59 -38.65 -21.65
N CYS A 53 -19.84 -39.14 -21.63
CA CYS A 53 -20.25 -40.29 -22.44
C CYS A 53 -20.15 -40.01 -23.94
N THR A 54 -20.37 -38.77 -24.38
CA THR A 54 -20.18 -38.38 -25.79
C THR A 54 -18.73 -38.56 -26.21
N GLN A 55 -17.78 -38.11 -25.38
CA GLN A 55 -16.35 -38.23 -25.70
C GLN A 55 -15.85 -39.67 -25.61
N ILE A 56 -16.30 -40.46 -24.63
CA ILE A 56 -15.83 -41.83 -24.42
C ILE A 56 -16.45 -42.80 -25.43
N TYR A 57 -17.79 -42.74 -25.61
CA TYR A 57 -18.52 -43.75 -26.38
C TYR A 57 -18.89 -43.30 -27.80
N GLY A 58 -18.75 -42.02 -28.12
CA GLY A 58 -19.09 -41.48 -29.44
C GLY A 58 -20.50 -41.89 -29.90
N THR A 59 -20.57 -42.55 -31.05
CA THR A 59 -21.83 -43.05 -31.64
C THR A 59 -22.55 -44.09 -30.78
N SER A 60 -21.83 -44.78 -29.88
CA SER A 60 -22.39 -45.80 -28.98
C SER A 60 -23.05 -45.21 -27.73
N LYS A 61 -22.89 -43.90 -27.46
CA LYS A 61 -23.44 -43.21 -26.28
C LYS A 61 -24.92 -43.52 -26.04
N ALA A 62 -25.75 -43.40 -27.07
CA ALA A 62 -27.20 -43.55 -26.96
C ALA A 62 -27.62 -44.95 -26.46
N LYS A 63 -26.77 -45.95 -26.66
CA LYS A 63 -27.02 -47.33 -26.22
C LYS A 63 -26.69 -47.57 -24.74
N VAL A 64 -25.86 -46.73 -24.12
CA VAL A 64 -25.24 -47.01 -22.82
C VAL A 64 -25.50 -45.95 -21.74
N ILE A 65 -25.76 -44.69 -22.12
CA ILE A 65 -25.82 -43.56 -21.19
C ILE A 65 -26.82 -43.73 -20.05
N GLU A 66 -27.99 -44.32 -20.31
CA GLU A 66 -29.02 -44.54 -19.28
C GLU A 66 -28.59 -45.59 -18.25
N ALA A 67 -27.88 -46.64 -18.69
CA ALA A 67 -27.34 -47.64 -17.78
C ALA A 67 -26.24 -47.04 -16.89
N VAL A 68 -25.33 -46.27 -17.48
CA VAL A 68 -24.28 -45.55 -16.74
C VAL A 68 -24.89 -44.58 -15.71
N ARG A 69 -25.85 -43.76 -16.14
CA ARG A 69 -26.55 -42.80 -15.26
C ARG A 69 -27.23 -43.49 -14.09
N LYS A 70 -27.89 -44.62 -14.36
CA LYS A 70 -28.56 -45.41 -13.33
C LYS A 70 -27.56 -45.95 -12.31
N THR A 71 -26.45 -46.54 -12.73
CA THR A 71 -25.41 -47.05 -11.82
C THR A 71 -24.85 -45.96 -10.90
N ILE A 72 -24.56 -44.78 -11.46
CA ILE A 72 -24.08 -43.63 -10.67
C ILE A 72 -25.13 -43.18 -9.66
N THR A 73 -26.40 -43.08 -10.08
CA THR A 73 -27.51 -42.64 -9.22
C THR A 73 -27.81 -43.65 -8.10
N ASP A 74 -27.82 -44.94 -8.42
CA ASP A 74 -28.04 -46.01 -7.45
C ASP A 74 -26.92 -46.07 -6.39
N THR A 75 -25.68 -45.73 -6.78
CA THR A 75 -24.54 -45.67 -5.85
C THR A 75 -24.64 -44.44 -4.95
N THR A 76 -24.83 -43.25 -5.55
CA THR A 76 -24.85 -41.96 -4.83
C THR A 76 -26.09 -41.77 -3.96
N SER A 77 -27.19 -42.47 -4.22
CA SER A 77 -28.39 -42.47 -3.37
C SER A 77 -28.27 -43.33 -2.11
N LYS A 78 -27.38 -44.34 -2.12
CA LYS A 78 -27.20 -45.30 -1.02
C LYS A 78 -25.98 -45.00 -0.16
N ILE A 79 -24.97 -44.34 -0.73
CA ILE A 79 -23.67 -44.12 -0.10
C ILE A 79 -23.37 -42.63 -0.13
N VAL A 80 -22.96 -42.08 1.02
CA VAL A 80 -22.45 -40.71 1.12
C VAL A 80 -21.22 -40.58 0.21
N VAL A 81 -21.14 -39.53 -0.60
CA VAL A 81 -20.14 -39.39 -1.67
C VAL A 81 -18.70 -39.60 -1.19
N SER A 82 -18.30 -39.03 -0.05
CA SER A 82 -16.96 -39.23 0.56
C SER A 82 -16.62 -40.68 0.90
N LYS A 83 -17.59 -41.60 0.97
CA LYS A 83 -17.41 -43.01 1.31
C LYS A 83 -17.51 -43.95 0.11
N ILE A 84 -17.71 -43.42 -1.10
CA ILE A 84 -17.79 -44.23 -2.31
C ILE A 84 -16.40 -44.80 -2.62
N ASP A 85 -16.34 -46.10 -2.91
CA ASP A 85 -15.16 -46.72 -3.52
C ASP A 85 -15.16 -46.42 -5.02
N ALA A 86 -14.26 -45.54 -5.44
CA ALA A 86 -14.19 -45.05 -6.81
C ALA A 86 -13.81 -46.14 -7.82
N GLU A 87 -12.94 -47.09 -7.46
CA GLU A 87 -12.54 -48.18 -8.36
C GLU A 87 -13.66 -49.20 -8.50
N LYS A 88 -14.36 -49.51 -7.40
CA LYS A 88 -15.57 -50.33 -7.46
C LYS A 88 -16.65 -49.68 -8.34
N LEU A 89 -16.90 -48.38 -8.17
CA LEU A 89 -17.86 -47.65 -8.99
C LEU A 89 -17.46 -47.65 -10.47
N PHE A 90 -16.18 -47.44 -10.78
CA PHE A 90 -15.66 -47.54 -12.14
C PHE A 90 -15.95 -48.91 -12.77
N ASN A 91 -15.71 -50.00 -12.04
CA ASN A 91 -16.01 -51.36 -12.51
C ASN A 91 -17.52 -51.59 -12.71
N ASP A 92 -18.34 -51.19 -11.74
CA ASP A 92 -19.80 -51.31 -11.81
C ASP A 92 -20.38 -50.53 -13.02
N ILE A 93 -19.82 -49.36 -13.34
CA ILE A 93 -20.19 -48.58 -14.53
C ILE A 93 -19.86 -49.33 -15.81
N ASN A 94 -18.64 -49.87 -15.91
CA ASN A 94 -18.21 -50.62 -17.09
C ASN A 94 -19.07 -51.86 -17.34
N ASP A 95 -19.38 -52.62 -16.28
CA ASP A 95 -20.22 -53.82 -16.38
C ASP A 95 -21.63 -53.47 -16.86
N ALA A 96 -22.22 -52.40 -16.30
CA ALA A 96 -23.53 -51.91 -16.73
C ALA A 96 -23.52 -51.43 -18.19
N ALA A 97 -22.49 -50.70 -18.61
CA ALA A 97 -22.35 -50.21 -19.98
C ALA A 97 -22.21 -51.36 -20.98
N ARG A 98 -21.37 -52.37 -20.68
CA ARG A 98 -21.19 -53.55 -21.54
C ARG A 98 -22.49 -54.36 -21.66
N ALA A 99 -23.20 -54.59 -20.56
CA ALA A 99 -24.48 -55.30 -20.56
C ALA A 99 -25.55 -54.56 -21.39
N ALA A 100 -25.65 -53.24 -21.24
CA ALA A 100 -26.57 -52.41 -22.02
C ALA A 100 -26.22 -52.42 -23.51
N TYR A 101 -24.94 -52.30 -23.84
CA TYR A 101 -24.47 -52.31 -25.22
C TYR A 101 -24.73 -53.65 -25.92
N ALA A 102 -24.45 -54.78 -25.25
CA ALA A 102 -24.69 -56.11 -25.78
C ALA A 102 -26.19 -56.34 -26.06
N LYS A 103 -27.06 -55.91 -25.13
CA LYS A 103 -28.51 -55.97 -25.31
C LYS A 103 -28.99 -55.11 -26.49
N ALA A 104 -28.47 -53.90 -26.63
CA ALA A 104 -28.83 -52.99 -27.72
C ALA A 104 -28.23 -53.39 -29.08
N SER A 105 -27.18 -54.22 -29.09
CA SER A 105 -26.46 -54.61 -30.31
C SER A 105 -26.71 -56.09 -30.71
N GLY A 106 -27.74 -56.72 -30.14
CA GLY A 106 -28.15 -58.07 -30.53
C GLY A 106 -27.15 -59.18 -30.20
N GLY A 107 -26.36 -59.01 -29.13
CA GLY A 107 -25.37 -60.01 -28.70
C GLY A 107 -24.00 -59.93 -29.40
N ALA A 108 -23.78 -58.95 -30.28
CA ALA A 108 -22.46 -58.67 -30.84
C ALA A 108 -21.47 -58.19 -29.75
N GLY A 109 -20.22 -58.65 -29.83
CA GLY A 109 -19.21 -58.60 -28.75
C GLY A 109 -19.05 -57.23 -28.08
N SER A 110 -19.36 -57.19 -26.78
CA SER A 110 -19.13 -56.04 -25.89
C SER A 110 -17.64 -55.71 -25.68
N GLU A 111 -16.73 -56.56 -26.15
CA GLU A 111 -15.27 -56.38 -26.08
C GLU A 111 -14.77 -55.17 -26.90
N SER A 112 -15.59 -54.67 -27.83
CA SER A 112 -15.28 -53.47 -28.64
C SER A 112 -15.71 -52.15 -28.00
N LEU A 113 -16.43 -52.18 -26.86
CA LEU A 113 -16.88 -50.96 -26.18
C LEU A 113 -15.71 -50.38 -25.34
N PRO A 114 -15.39 -49.08 -25.50
CA PRO A 114 -14.39 -48.42 -24.66
C PRO A 114 -14.73 -48.54 -23.17
N GLU A 115 -13.72 -48.61 -22.31
CA GLU A 115 -13.93 -48.46 -20.87
C GLU A 115 -14.37 -47.02 -20.53
N PHE A 116 -15.05 -46.84 -19.39
CA PHE A 116 -15.47 -45.55 -18.86
C PHE A 116 -14.29 -44.75 -18.31
N LYS A 117 -13.28 -44.52 -19.15
CA LYS A 117 -12.09 -43.74 -18.88
C LYS A 117 -11.75 -42.85 -20.06
N PHE A 118 -11.17 -41.69 -19.80
CA PHE A 118 -10.54 -40.90 -20.85
C PHE A 118 -9.27 -41.61 -21.32
N SER A 119 -9.14 -41.75 -22.63
CA SER A 119 -8.01 -42.43 -23.27
C SER A 119 -7.11 -41.46 -24.04
N GLN A 120 -7.60 -40.26 -24.35
CA GLN A 120 -6.90 -39.23 -25.13
C GLN A 120 -7.12 -37.84 -24.51
N ASP A 121 -6.10 -36.98 -24.55
CA ASP A 121 -6.19 -35.62 -24.00
C ASP A 121 -7.21 -34.75 -24.75
N GLU A 122 -7.43 -35.00 -26.04
CA GLU A 122 -8.42 -34.29 -26.87
C GLU A 122 -9.85 -34.45 -26.32
N GLN A 123 -10.17 -35.62 -25.73
CA GLN A 123 -11.47 -35.86 -25.10
C GLN A 123 -11.67 -34.94 -23.89
N LEU A 124 -10.63 -34.80 -23.06
CA LEU A 124 -10.63 -33.92 -21.89
C LEU A 124 -10.70 -32.45 -22.31
N ASN A 125 -9.91 -32.07 -23.31
CA ASN A 125 -9.82 -30.70 -23.82
C ASN A 125 -11.16 -30.23 -24.40
N ALA A 126 -11.86 -31.07 -25.17
CA ALA A 126 -13.16 -30.70 -25.76
C ALA A 126 -14.22 -30.35 -24.70
N ILE A 127 -14.26 -31.11 -23.59
CA ILE A 127 -15.20 -30.83 -22.49
C ILE A 127 -14.75 -29.56 -21.74
N LEU A 128 -13.45 -29.41 -21.49
CA LEU A 128 -12.91 -28.22 -20.82
C LEU A 128 -13.18 -26.95 -21.63
N GLU A 129 -12.97 -26.93 -22.96
CA GLU A 129 -13.32 -25.80 -23.82
C GLU A 129 -14.80 -25.39 -23.67
N SER A 130 -15.71 -26.35 -23.67
CA SER A 130 -17.14 -26.09 -23.46
C SER A 130 -17.42 -25.46 -22.09
N LYS A 131 -16.63 -25.81 -21.06
CA LYS A 131 -16.74 -25.26 -19.70
C LYS A 131 -16.12 -23.87 -19.57
N LEU A 132 -15.04 -23.61 -20.30
CA LEU A 132 -14.36 -22.31 -20.28
C LEU A 132 -15.11 -21.25 -21.08
N LYS A 133 -15.87 -21.63 -22.11
CA LYS A 133 -16.64 -20.70 -22.94
C LYS A 133 -17.57 -19.75 -22.16
N PRO A 134 -18.43 -20.21 -21.23
CA PRO A 134 -19.24 -19.30 -20.41
C PRO A 134 -18.40 -18.45 -19.46
N LEU A 135 -17.27 -18.96 -18.95
CA LEU A 135 -16.37 -18.20 -18.06
C LEU A 135 -15.66 -17.08 -18.83
N ALA A 136 -15.23 -17.35 -20.06
CA ALA A 136 -14.64 -16.37 -20.95
C ALA A 136 -15.62 -15.24 -21.29
N ALA A 137 -16.89 -15.57 -21.55
CA ALA A 137 -17.93 -14.58 -21.77
C ALA A 137 -18.19 -13.71 -20.51
N ASP A 138 -18.18 -14.31 -19.31
CA ASP A 138 -18.31 -13.55 -18.07
C ASP A 138 -17.11 -12.62 -17.82
N ILE A 139 -15.88 -13.06 -18.13
CA ILE A 139 -14.68 -12.21 -18.11
C ILE A 139 -14.86 -11.00 -19.04
N GLN A 140 -15.26 -11.22 -20.29
CA GLN A 140 -15.49 -10.15 -21.27
C GLN A 140 -16.54 -9.12 -20.78
N ASP A 141 -17.68 -9.59 -20.27
CA ASP A 141 -18.76 -8.73 -19.78
C ASP A 141 -18.34 -7.95 -18.51
N LYS A 142 -17.89 -8.68 -17.47
CA LYS A 142 -17.61 -8.09 -16.16
C LYS A 142 -16.37 -7.24 -16.14
N LEU A 143 -15.39 -7.51 -17.00
CA LEU A 143 -14.16 -6.74 -17.09
C LEU A 143 -14.16 -5.72 -18.22
N ARG A 144 -15.29 -5.50 -18.92
CA ARG A 144 -15.43 -4.50 -19.98
C ARG A 144 -14.83 -3.15 -19.58
N GLY A 145 -13.99 -2.60 -20.45
CA GLY A 145 -13.23 -1.37 -20.21
C GLY A 145 -11.88 -1.55 -19.52
N SER A 146 -11.48 -2.78 -19.19
CA SER A 146 -10.12 -3.13 -18.76
C SER A 146 -9.32 -3.80 -19.89
N SER A 147 -8.00 -3.93 -19.69
CA SER A 147 -7.09 -4.62 -20.60
C SER A 147 -7.33 -6.13 -20.70
N LEU A 148 -8.02 -6.73 -19.72
CA LEU A 148 -8.32 -8.17 -19.67
C LEU A 148 -9.65 -8.54 -20.34
N ALA A 149 -10.46 -7.56 -20.76
CA ALA A 149 -11.74 -7.83 -21.42
C ALA A 149 -11.59 -8.42 -22.83
N ASN A 150 -10.41 -8.25 -23.46
CA ASN A 150 -10.15 -8.68 -24.83
C ASN A 150 -9.71 -10.16 -24.85
N LEU A 151 -10.58 -11.05 -24.41
CA LEU A 151 -10.34 -12.50 -24.44
C LEU A 151 -10.92 -13.07 -25.74
N GLU A 152 -10.11 -13.74 -26.56
CA GLU A 152 -10.61 -14.42 -27.77
C GLU A 152 -11.37 -15.72 -27.43
N GLU A 153 -11.88 -16.41 -28.45
CA GLU A 153 -12.48 -17.75 -28.25
C GLU A 153 -11.42 -18.71 -27.67
N VAL A 154 -11.73 -19.28 -26.51
CA VAL A 154 -10.83 -20.21 -25.82
C VAL A 154 -10.79 -21.54 -26.56
N LYS A 155 -9.64 -21.85 -27.17
CA LYS A 155 -9.32 -23.14 -27.80
C LYS A 155 -8.04 -23.72 -27.23
N LEU A 156 -8.07 -25.00 -26.89
CA LEU A 156 -6.97 -25.78 -26.31
C LEU A 156 -6.22 -26.52 -27.42
N THR A 157 -5.69 -25.77 -28.39
CA THR A 157 -4.83 -26.32 -29.46
C THR A 157 -3.40 -26.50 -28.98
N SER A 158 -2.72 -27.53 -29.49
CA SER A 158 -1.28 -27.75 -29.28
C SER A 158 -0.48 -26.57 -29.84
N SER A 159 0.43 -26.00 -29.03
CA SER A 159 1.45 -25.00 -29.37
C SER A 159 1.21 -24.12 -30.62
N GLY A 160 0.85 -22.87 -30.40
CA GLY A 160 0.79 -21.81 -31.39
C GLY A 160 0.69 -20.46 -30.69
N THR A 161 0.84 -19.34 -31.39
CA THR A 161 0.67 -17.99 -30.82
C THR A 161 -0.77 -17.80 -30.33
N SER A 162 -1.07 -18.26 -29.12
CA SER A 162 -2.25 -17.87 -28.38
C SER A 162 -2.20 -16.36 -28.16
N GLN A 163 -3.29 -15.63 -28.41
CA GLN A 163 -3.43 -14.23 -28.00
C GLN A 163 -3.89 -14.12 -26.53
N ILE A 164 -4.07 -15.26 -25.85
CA ILE A 164 -4.54 -15.30 -24.46
C ILE A 164 -3.38 -14.96 -23.52
N SER A 165 -3.61 -13.98 -22.65
CA SER A 165 -2.62 -13.57 -21.67
C SER A 165 -2.51 -14.53 -20.49
N LYS A 166 -1.37 -14.49 -19.79
CA LYS A 166 -1.12 -15.23 -18.55
C LYS A 166 -2.12 -14.87 -17.43
N GLU A 167 -2.53 -13.61 -17.38
CA GLU A 167 -3.57 -13.15 -16.45
C GLU A 167 -4.92 -13.81 -16.76
N ASN A 168 -5.27 -13.96 -18.05
CA ASN A 168 -6.47 -14.67 -18.47
C ASN A 168 -6.37 -16.17 -18.17
N VAL A 169 -5.19 -16.80 -18.29
CA VAL A 169 -4.94 -18.18 -17.82
C VAL A 169 -5.27 -18.31 -16.34
N ALA A 170 -4.71 -17.42 -15.51
CA ALA A 170 -4.94 -17.45 -14.07
C ALA A 170 -6.42 -17.26 -13.71
N LEU A 171 -7.11 -16.33 -14.36
CA LEU A 171 -8.54 -16.09 -14.17
C LEU A 171 -9.39 -17.30 -14.57
N LEU A 172 -9.17 -17.84 -15.77
CA LEU A 172 -9.91 -19.00 -16.28
C LEU A 172 -9.70 -20.23 -15.38
N ALA A 173 -8.46 -20.51 -15.00
CA ALA A 173 -8.15 -21.62 -14.10
C ALA A 173 -8.87 -21.47 -12.76
N LEU A 174 -8.83 -20.26 -12.17
CA LEU A 174 -9.46 -19.97 -10.89
C LEU A 174 -10.97 -20.09 -10.92
N LEU A 175 -11.62 -19.51 -11.93
CA LEU A 175 -13.07 -19.63 -12.10
C LEU A 175 -13.49 -21.09 -12.36
N HIS A 176 -12.66 -21.85 -13.07
CA HIS A 176 -12.91 -23.27 -13.34
C HIS A 176 -12.77 -24.14 -12.09
N ILE A 177 -11.79 -23.87 -11.23
CA ILE A 177 -11.51 -24.69 -10.04
C ILE A 177 -12.38 -24.26 -8.85
N SER A 178 -12.54 -22.95 -8.63
CA SER A 178 -13.23 -22.43 -7.45
C SER A 178 -14.74 -22.73 -7.45
N SER A 179 -15.35 -22.68 -6.27
CA SER A 179 -16.80 -22.72 -6.12
C SER A 179 -17.52 -21.56 -6.84
N LYS A 180 -16.84 -20.44 -7.06
CA LYS A 180 -17.35 -19.25 -7.73
C LYS A 180 -17.11 -19.30 -9.24
N LYS A 181 -18.12 -19.69 -10.02
CA LYS A 181 -18.06 -19.81 -11.49
C LYS A 181 -18.24 -18.48 -12.24
N ASN A 182 -18.03 -17.34 -11.58
CA ASN A 182 -18.21 -16.01 -12.13
C ASN A 182 -17.24 -15.02 -11.46
N ILE A 183 -16.89 -13.96 -12.18
CA ILE A 183 -16.02 -12.91 -11.69
C ILE A 183 -16.67 -12.21 -10.48
N ASP A 184 -15.94 -12.21 -9.37
CA ASP A 184 -16.35 -11.53 -8.15
C ASP A 184 -16.38 -10.00 -8.36
N PRO A 185 -17.43 -9.29 -7.90
CA PRO A 185 -17.51 -7.84 -8.05
C PRO A 185 -16.31 -7.08 -7.46
N ALA A 186 -15.70 -7.58 -6.38
CA ALA A 186 -14.52 -6.97 -5.79
C ALA A 186 -13.30 -7.11 -6.72
N LEU A 187 -13.08 -8.31 -7.28
CA LEU A 187 -12.02 -8.55 -8.25
C LEU A 187 -12.20 -7.68 -9.50
N ALA A 188 -13.42 -7.62 -10.05
CA ALA A 188 -13.72 -6.77 -11.20
C ALA A 188 -13.40 -5.29 -10.91
N ARG A 189 -13.75 -4.82 -9.70
CA ARG A 189 -13.42 -3.46 -9.26
C ARG A 189 -11.92 -3.22 -9.20
N TYR A 190 -11.14 -4.16 -8.65
CA TYR A 190 -9.68 -4.02 -8.53
C TYR A 190 -8.98 -3.98 -9.89
N ILE A 191 -9.40 -4.84 -10.82
CA ILE A 191 -8.90 -4.86 -12.20
C ILE A 191 -9.23 -3.55 -12.91
N LYS A 192 -10.49 -3.09 -12.84
CA LYS A 192 -10.95 -1.84 -13.46
C LYS A 192 -10.31 -0.60 -12.84
N SER A 193 -10.01 -0.63 -11.54
CA SER A 193 -9.32 0.45 -10.85
C SER A 193 -7.80 0.42 -11.00
N LYS A 194 -7.25 -0.39 -11.93
CA LYS A 194 -5.81 -0.48 -12.20
C LYS A 194 -4.99 -0.77 -10.93
N SER A 195 -5.48 -1.72 -10.12
CA SER A 195 -4.79 -2.17 -8.91
C SER A 195 -4.33 -3.62 -9.08
N ARG A 196 -3.17 -3.80 -9.74
CA ARG A 196 -2.56 -5.12 -9.95
C ARG A 196 -2.38 -5.86 -8.63
N PHE A 197 -1.78 -5.22 -7.62
CA PHE A 197 -1.53 -5.88 -6.33
C PHE A 197 -2.82 -6.39 -5.67
N LYS A 198 -3.90 -5.61 -5.64
CA LYS A 198 -5.16 -6.07 -5.03
C LYS A 198 -5.81 -7.20 -5.82
N ALA A 199 -5.75 -7.15 -7.15
CA ALA A 199 -6.24 -8.24 -7.98
C ALA A 199 -5.42 -9.52 -7.76
N TRP A 200 -4.08 -9.41 -7.75
CA TRP A 200 -3.18 -10.51 -7.44
C TRP A 200 -3.44 -11.10 -6.04
N PHE A 201 -3.53 -10.26 -5.01
CA PHE A 201 -3.79 -10.69 -3.64
C PHE A 201 -5.13 -11.40 -3.52
N TRP A 202 -6.18 -10.86 -4.16
CA TRP A 202 -7.49 -11.49 -4.19
C TRP A 202 -7.41 -12.88 -4.83
N LEU A 203 -6.76 -12.99 -5.99
CA LEU A 203 -6.62 -14.26 -6.73
C LEU A 203 -5.77 -15.29 -5.99
N ALA A 204 -4.70 -14.88 -5.32
CA ALA A 204 -3.81 -15.78 -4.60
C ALA A 204 -4.34 -16.15 -3.21
N HIS A 205 -4.94 -15.21 -2.47
CA HIS A 205 -5.25 -15.43 -1.05
C HIS A 205 -6.75 -15.50 -0.75
N GLU A 206 -7.59 -14.67 -1.37
CA GLU A 206 -9.03 -14.59 -1.04
C GLU A 206 -9.91 -15.53 -1.86
N SER A 207 -9.50 -15.88 -3.08
CA SER A 207 -10.28 -16.67 -4.06
C SER A 207 -10.71 -18.04 -3.55
N PHE A 208 -9.94 -18.63 -2.62
CA PHE A 208 -10.19 -19.95 -2.03
C PHE A 208 -10.75 -19.87 -0.61
N SER A 209 -11.28 -18.72 -0.18
CA SER A 209 -11.87 -18.59 1.16
C SER A 209 -13.09 -19.52 1.32
N GLY A 210 -12.87 -20.70 1.90
CA GLY A 210 -13.90 -21.74 2.09
C GLY A 210 -13.70 -23.01 1.25
N ASP A 211 -12.84 -22.97 0.23
CA ASP A 211 -12.42 -24.12 -0.58
C ASP A 211 -11.04 -24.60 -0.09
N ASN A 212 -10.78 -25.91 -0.01
CA ASN A 212 -9.49 -26.44 0.43
C ASN A 212 -8.83 -27.33 -0.64
N PRO A 213 -8.43 -26.75 -1.79
CA PRO A 213 -7.86 -27.52 -2.89
C PRO A 213 -6.60 -28.27 -2.44
N HIS A 214 -6.40 -29.47 -2.99
CA HIS A 214 -5.39 -30.42 -2.50
C HIS A 214 -4.00 -29.80 -2.32
N ASN A 215 -3.50 -29.08 -3.33
CA ASN A 215 -2.20 -28.41 -3.28
C ASN A 215 -2.33 -26.89 -3.22
N LEU A 216 -3.17 -26.34 -2.33
CA LEU A 216 -3.44 -24.90 -2.20
C LEU A 216 -2.17 -24.04 -2.26
N LYS A 217 -1.10 -24.41 -1.54
CA LYS A 217 0.16 -23.67 -1.54
C LYS A 217 0.80 -23.57 -2.92
N LEU A 218 0.90 -24.70 -3.63
CA LEU A 218 1.48 -24.74 -4.98
C LEU A 218 0.57 -24.07 -6.00
N LEU A 219 -0.75 -24.16 -5.80
CA LEU A 219 -1.76 -23.48 -6.60
C LEU A 219 -1.60 -21.96 -6.50
N ARG A 220 -1.46 -21.42 -5.28
CA ARG A 220 -1.16 -19.99 -5.05
C ARG A 220 0.13 -19.55 -5.74
N GLN A 221 1.17 -20.39 -5.70
CA GLN A 221 2.44 -20.11 -6.38
C GLN A 221 2.26 -20.05 -7.91
N LYS A 222 1.61 -21.05 -8.53
CA LYS A 222 1.37 -21.04 -9.99
C LYS A 222 0.46 -19.89 -10.42
N ILE A 223 -0.60 -19.59 -9.66
CA ILE A 223 -1.48 -18.44 -9.92
C ILE A 223 -0.69 -17.14 -9.83
N SER A 224 0.17 -17.00 -8.81
CA SER A 224 0.99 -15.81 -8.64
C SER A 224 1.99 -15.64 -9.79
N ALA A 225 2.56 -16.72 -10.31
CA ALA A 225 3.44 -16.68 -11.46
C ALA A 225 2.71 -16.31 -12.76
N GLN A 226 1.49 -16.84 -12.95
CA GLN A 226 0.68 -16.55 -14.14
C GLN A 226 0.05 -15.15 -14.10
N PHE A 227 -0.68 -14.80 -13.04
CA PHE A 227 -1.29 -13.47 -12.93
C PHE A 227 -0.24 -12.38 -12.70
N GLY A 228 0.84 -12.71 -11.99
CA GLY A 228 1.98 -11.85 -11.74
C GLY A 228 1.76 -10.89 -10.58
N LEU A 229 2.63 -10.97 -9.58
CA LEU A 229 2.85 -9.83 -8.67
C LEU A 229 3.72 -8.78 -9.36
N TYR A 230 4.73 -9.25 -10.11
CA TYR A 230 5.69 -8.42 -10.85
C TYR A 230 5.20 -8.13 -12.26
N GLU A 231 5.74 -7.09 -12.88
CA GLU A 231 5.63 -6.90 -14.34
C GLU A 231 6.54 -7.84 -15.12
N SER A 232 7.75 -8.08 -14.60
CA SER A 232 8.72 -8.96 -15.24
C SER A 232 8.29 -10.43 -15.20
N ASP A 233 8.33 -11.04 -16.37
CA ASP A 233 8.09 -12.47 -16.52
C ASP A 233 9.16 -13.30 -15.84
N GLU A 234 10.41 -12.85 -15.85
CA GLU A 234 11.54 -13.47 -15.18
C GLU A 234 11.33 -13.53 -13.67
N ASN A 235 10.94 -12.40 -13.05
CA ASN A 235 10.64 -12.36 -11.62
C ASN A 235 9.44 -13.23 -11.25
N ASN A 236 8.40 -13.23 -12.09
CA ASN A 236 7.24 -14.09 -11.85
C ASN A 236 7.57 -15.59 -12.03
N ARG A 237 8.45 -15.96 -12.97
CA ARG A 237 8.97 -17.34 -13.07
C ARG A 237 9.75 -17.72 -11.82
N ALA A 238 10.54 -16.80 -11.27
CA ALA A 238 11.29 -17.06 -10.04
C ALA A 238 10.40 -17.31 -8.81
N LEU A 239 9.14 -16.84 -8.82
CA LEU A 239 8.16 -17.21 -7.79
C LEU A 239 7.71 -18.67 -7.86
N SER A 240 7.73 -19.25 -9.06
CA SER A 240 7.32 -20.63 -9.29
C SER A 240 8.45 -21.64 -9.09
N ASP A 241 9.70 -21.23 -9.27
CA ASP A 241 10.87 -22.08 -9.19
C ASP A 241 11.66 -21.80 -7.90
N SER A 242 11.60 -22.74 -6.95
CA SER A 242 12.30 -22.66 -5.66
C SER A 242 13.83 -22.56 -5.77
N SER A 243 14.41 -22.85 -6.95
CA SER A 243 15.84 -22.75 -7.20
C SER A 243 16.29 -21.36 -7.67
N SER A 244 15.34 -20.47 -7.98
CA SER A 244 15.62 -19.13 -8.50
C SER A 244 15.02 -18.03 -7.62
N THR A 245 15.69 -16.89 -7.55
CA THR A 245 15.25 -15.74 -6.73
C THR A 245 14.90 -14.58 -7.64
N ALA A 246 13.74 -13.95 -7.41
CA ALA A 246 13.37 -12.73 -8.13
C ALA A 246 14.45 -11.64 -7.92
N SER A 247 14.79 -10.94 -9.01
CA SER A 247 15.81 -9.90 -9.02
C SER A 247 15.18 -8.53 -8.81
N MET A 248 15.82 -7.69 -7.99
CA MET A 248 15.42 -6.28 -7.83
C MET A 248 15.63 -5.47 -9.11
N GLU A 249 16.49 -5.92 -10.03
CA GLU A 249 16.83 -5.20 -11.27
C GLU A 249 15.63 -5.05 -12.21
N HIS A 250 14.68 -6.00 -12.14
CA HIS A 250 13.47 -6.02 -12.94
C HIS A 250 12.24 -5.47 -12.21
N VAL A 251 12.43 -4.83 -11.06
CA VAL A 251 11.36 -4.15 -10.31
C VAL A 251 11.49 -2.65 -10.55
N SER A 252 10.38 -2.01 -10.92
CA SER A 252 10.31 -0.54 -11.07
C SER A 252 10.00 0.17 -9.75
N PHE A 253 10.35 1.46 -9.65
CA PHE A 253 9.93 2.29 -8.52
C PHE A 253 8.40 2.42 -8.45
N GLY A 254 7.73 2.51 -9.60
CA GLY A 254 6.27 2.53 -9.70
C GLY A 254 5.62 1.27 -9.11
N GLU A 255 6.21 0.10 -9.36
CA GLU A 255 5.78 -1.17 -8.75
C GLU A 255 5.94 -1.14 -7.24
N CYS A 256 7.06 -0.61 -6.72
CA CYS A 256 7.26 -0.45 -5.29
C CYS A 256 6.17 0.43 -4.65
N ILE A 257 5.84 1.57 -5.27
CA ILE A 257 4.77 2.45 -4.78
C ILE A 257 3.42 1.71 -4.74
N ASP A 258 3.04 0.99 -5.79
CA ASP A 258 1.77 0.25 -5.85
C ASP A 258 1.67 -0.84 -4.78
N VAL A 259 2.73 -1.65 -4.65
CA VAL A 259 2.80 -2.74 -3.67
C VAL A 259 2.70 -2.18 -2.26
N PHE A 260 3.59 -1.27 -1.86
CA PHE A 260 3.58 -0.76 -0.48
C PHE A 260 2.31 0.02 -0.16
N THR A 261 1.77 0.81 -1.10
CA THR A 261 0.47 1.49 -0.91
C THR A 261 -0.59 0.53 -0.43
N HIS A 262 -0.71 -0.63 -1.09
CA HIS A 262 -1.76 -1.59 -0.77
C HIS A 262 -1.40 -2.56 0.34
N LEU A 263 -0.13 -2.95 0.44
CA LEU A 263 0.40 -3.84 1.47
C LEU A 263 0.19 -3.25 2.88
N ASN A 264 0.38 -1.94 3.04
CA ASN A 264 0.18 -1.27 4.32
C ASN A 264 -1.31 -1.01 4.64
N ILE A 265 -2.18 -0.73 3.67
CA ILE A 265 -3.53 -0.17 3.97
C ILE A 265 -4.71 -1.08 3.61
N SER A 266 -4.52 -2.02 2.68
CA SER A 266 -5.61 -2.91 2.25
C SER A 266 -5.79 -3.97 3.32
N LYS A 267 -7.05 -4.31 3.60
CA LYS A 267 -7.40 -5.23 4.67
C LYS A 267 -8.01 -6.50 4.11
N ALA A 268 -7.71 -7.60 4.77
CA ALA A 268 -8.30 -8.90 4.55
C ALA A 268 -8.79 -9.47 5.88
N MET A 269 -9.89 -10.23 5.83
CA MET A 269 -10.44 -10.91 6.99
C MET A 269 -9.60 -12.15 7.30
N TYR A 270 -8.93 -12.16 8.45
CA TYR A 270 -8.22 -13.32 8.95
C TYR A 270 -9.07 -14.10 9.94
N VAL A 271 -9.20 -15.41 9.73
CA VAL A 271 -10.03 -16.29 10.55
C VAL A 271 -9.16 -17.30 11.27
N THR A 272 -9.15 -17.26 12.59
CA THR A 272 -8.52 -18.27 13.44
C THR A 272 -9.57 -19.09 14.16
N LYS A 273 -9.25 -20.35 14.47
CA LYS A 273 -10.10 -21.21 15.29
C LYS A 273 -9.40 -21.46 16.61
N ASP A 274 -10.12 -21.27 17.72
CA ASP A 274 -9.61 -21.64 19.03
C ASP A 274 -9.58 -23.17 19.22
N LYS A 275 -9.06 -23.64 20.37
CA LYS A 275 -8.99 -25.07 20.70
C LYS A 275 -10.36 -25.76 20.78
N ASN A 276 -11.44 -25.00 20.89
CA ASN A 276 -12.82 -25.47 20.96
C ASN A 276 -13.55 -25.34 19.61
N GLY A 277 -12.84 -24.95 18.54
CA GLY A 277 -13.39 -24.79 17.20
C GLY A 277 -14.16 -23.48 16.97
N LYS A 278 -14.16 -22.54 17.93
CA LYS A 278 -14.82 -21.23 17.78
C LYS A 278 -13.97 -20.32 16.89
N GLU A 279 -14.63 -19.71 15.90
CA GLU A 279 -13.98 -18.79 14.98
C GLU A 279 -13.81 -17.38 15.57
N HIS A 280 -12.59 -16.87 15.51
CA HIS A 280 -12.24 -15.49 15.75
C HIS A 280 -11.89 -14.82 14.43
N LYS A 281 -12.51 -13.68 14.15
CA LYS A 281 -12.37 -12.94 12.90
C LYS A 281 -11.72 -11.59 13.17
N GLU A 282 -10.65 -11.29 12.44
CA GLU A 282 -9.86 -10.07 12.61
C GLU A 282 -9.60 -9.40 11.26
N ASP A 283 -9.83 -8.09 11.20
CA ASP A 283 -9.53 -7.25 10.03
C ASP A 283 -8.08 -6.76 10.10
N ILE A 284 -7.19 -7.46 9.38
CA ILE A 284 -5.74 -7.17 9.37
C ILE A 284 -5.29 -6.70 7.99
N THR A 285 -4.13 -6.04 7.94
CA THR A 285 -3.52 -5.61 6.67
C THR A 285 -3.11 -6.81 5.81
N HIS A 286 -2.95 -6.62 4.50
CA HIS A 286 -2.46 -7.70 3.62
C HIS A 286 -1.08 -8.22 4.06
N LEU A 287 -0.20 -7.36 4.56
CA LEU A 287 1.09 -7.79 5.12
C LEU A 287 0.92 -8.71 6.33
N GLU A 288 0.17 -8.26 7.32
CA GLU A 288 -0.12 -9.04 8.53
C GLU A 288 -0.82 -10.35 8.17
N PHE A 289 -1.71 -10.35 7.17
CA PHE A 289 -2.38 -11.55 6.69
C PHE A 289 -1.37 -12.58 6.18
N MET A 290 -0.46 -12.17 5.31
CA MET A 290 0.51 -13.08 4.71
C MET A 290 1.53 -13.59 5.73
N GLN A 291 1.94 -12.74 6.68
CA GLN A 291 2.80 -13.15 7.80
C GLN A 291 2.11 -14.21 8.67
N LYS A 292 0.86 -13.97 9.11
CA LYS A 292 0.10 -14.92 9.93
C LYS A 292 -0.21 -16.23 9.20
N ASP A 293 -0.51 -16.16 7.89
CA ASP A 293 -0.76 -17.34 7.06
C ASP A 293 0.49 -18.22 6.92
N GLU A 294 1.68 -17.60 6.91
CA GLU A 294 2.95 -18.32 6.87
C GLU A 294 3.37 -18.94 8.20
N GLU A 295 3.17 -18.23 9.31
CA GLU A 295 3.40 -18.76 10.66
C GLU A 295 2.60 -20.05 10.89
N ARG A 296 1.37 -20.11 10.37
CA ARG A 296 0.53 -21.31 10.40
C ARG A 296 1.12 -22.49 9.60
N SER A 297 1.95 -22.22 8.60
CA SER A 297 2.51 -23.25 7.69
C SER A 297 3.77 -23.94 8.26
N ASN A 298 4.26 -23.61 9.47
CA ASN A 298 5.46 -24.20 10.10
C ASN A 298 6.72 -24.27 9.19
N ASN A 299 6.89 -23.33 8.25
CA ASN A 299 8.10 -23.26 7.43
C ASN A 299 9.13 -22.29 8.02
N THR A 300 10.38 -22.73 8.12
CA THR A 300 11.50 -22.03 8.78
C THR A 300 12.14 -20.89 7.97
N ALA A 301 11.63 -20.58 6.78
CA ALA A 301 12.01 -19.41 5.99
C ALA A 301 10.73 -18.64 5.62
N SER A 302 10.63 -17.36 6.01
CA SER A 302 9.44 -16.56 5.71
C SER A 302 9.39 -16.30 4.20
N LYS A 303 8.40 -16.92 3.53
CA LYS A 303 8.23 -16.78 2.07
C LYS A 303 7.66 -15.40 1.72
N CYS A 304 7.06 -14.72 2.68
CA CYS A 304 6.46 -13.40 2.57
C CYS A 304 7.56 -12.36 2.48
N GLU A 305 8.62 -12.50 3.28
CA GLU A 305 9.83 -11.69 3.13
C GLU A 305 10.47 -11.97 1.77
N GLY A 306 10.62 -13.24 1.37
CA GLY A 306 11.16 -13.59 0.05
C GLY A 306 10.37 -12.99 -1.12
N LEU A 307 9.04 -12.91 -1.00
CA LEU A 307 8.15 -12.36 -2.04
C LEU A 307 8.31 -10.85 -2.20
N PHE A 308 8.49 -10.10 -1.10
CA PHE A 308 8.54 -8.64 -1.16
C PHE A 308 9.97 -8.06 -1.10
N LYS A 309 10.97 -8.89 -0.78
CA LYS A 309 12.38 -8.51 -0.74
C LYS A 309 12.90 -7.85 -2.01
N PRO A 310 12.51 -8.25 -3.24
CA PRO A 310 12.94 -7.53 -4.44
C PRO A 310 12.47 -6.08 -4.50
N PHE A 311 11.26 -5.77 -3.99
CA PHE A 311 10.75 -4.39 -3.91
C PHE A 311 11.51 -3.57 -2.86
N ALA A 312 11.70 -4.12 -1.66
CA ALA A 312 12.51 -3.46 -0.62
C ALA A 312 13.97 -3.28 -1.09
N GLY A 313 14.54 -4.30 -1.73
CA GLY A 313 15.88 -4.27 -2.32
C GLY A 313 16.01 -3.18 -3.39
N LYS A 314 15.01 -3.04 -4.26
CA LYS A 314 14.97 -1.98 -5.26
C LYS A 314 14.98 -0.59 -4.61
N LEU A 315 14.15 -0.36 -3.59
CA LEU A 315 14.13 0.91 -2.85
C LEU A 315 15.48 1.20 -2.17
N ASN A 316 16.05 0.20 -1.48
CA ASN A 316 17.36 0.33 -0.84
C ASN A 316 18.47 0.61 -1.86
N SER A 317 18.43 -0.01 -3.05
CA SER A 317 19.38 0.25 -4.12
C SER A 317 19.28 1.69 -4.62
N LEU A 318 18.06 2.17 -4.87
CA LEU A 318 17.80 3.53 -5.34
C LEU A 318 18.23 4.60 -4.31
N LEU A 319 18.12 4.29 -3.02
CA LEU A 319 18.48 5.18 -1.92
C LEU A 319 19.94 5.04 -1.46
N SER A 320 20.71 4.09 -1.99
CA SER A 320 22.04 3.74 -1.47
C SER A 320 23.10 4.84 -1.60
N SER A 321 22.98 5.73 -2.59
CA SER A 321 23.83 6.92 -2.71
C SER A 321 23.49 8.00 -1.69
N GLU A 322 22.26 7.97 -1.20
CA GLU A 322 21.68 9.01 -0.37
C GLU A 322 21.73 8.64 1.11
N THR A 323 21.41 7.41 1.50
CA THR A 323 21.45 6.96 2.90
C THR A 323 22.15 5.62 3.05
N SER A 324 22.87 5.45 4.16
CA SER A 324 23.50 4.17 4.52
C SER A 324 22.52 3.21 5.22
N LYS A 325 21.31 3.67 5.54
CA LYS A 325 20.26 2.85 6.18
C LYS A 325 19.70 1.85 5.18
N LYS A 326 19.26 0.71 5.71
CA LYS A 326 18.53 -0.31 4.96
C LYS A 326 17.17 -0.52 5.59
N PHE A 327 16.16 -0.63 4.76
CA PHE A 327 14.78 -0.79 5.18
C PHE A 327 14.26 -2.17 4.80
N GLU A 328 13.75 -2.88 5.79
CA GLU A 328 13.05 -4.15 5.60
C GLU A 328 11.61 -3.91 5.15
N THR A 329 10.98 -4.92 4.54
CA THR A 329 9.60 -4.83 4.00
C THR A 329 8.59 -4.28 5.00
N GLU A 330 8.67 -4.72 6.25
CA GLU A 330 7.76 -4.27 7.32
C GLU A 330 7.98 -2.83 7.78
N ASN A 331 9.12 -2.24 7.43
CA ASN A 331 9.52 -0.88 7.82
C ASN A 331 9.27 0.15 6.73
N ILE A 332 8.67 -0.24 5.62
CA ILE A 332 8.39 0.63 4.47
C ILE A 332 6.89 0.96 4.45
N TYR A 333 6.58 2.25 4.42
CA TYR A 333 5.21 2.78 4.41
C TYR A 333 5.05 3.73 3.23
N CYS A 334 3.98 3.57 2.44
CA CYS A 334 3.71 4.46 1.32
C CYS A 334 2.44 5.30 1.52
N VAL A 335 2.63 6.62 1.65
CA VAL A 335 1.58 7.62 1.72
C VAL A 335 1.11 7.98 0.32
N ASN A 336 -0.06 7.48 -0.08
CA ASN A 336 -0.60 7.62 -1.43
C ASN A 336 -2.06 8.12 -1.41
N LEU A 337 -2.57 8.55 -2.57
CA LEU A 337 -3.97 8.98 -2.74
C LEU A 337 -4.92 7.76 -2.73
N THR A 338 -6.04 7.89 -2.03
CA THR A 338 -7.06 6.83 -1.90
C THR A 338 -8.27 7.02 -2.83
N SER A 339 -8.57 8.27 -3.20
CA SER A 339 -9.55 8.68 -4.20
C SER A 339 -9.50 10.22 -4.35
N SER A 340 -9.51 10.73 -5.59
CA SER A 340 -9.72 12.15 -5.96
C SER A 340 -9.34 13.20 -4.90
N SER A 341 -8.07 13.20 -4.45
CA SER A 341 -7.37 14.17 -3.57
C SER A 341 -7.12 13.85 -2.08
N THR A 342 -7.67 12.77 -1.50
CA THR A 342 -7.40 12.42 -0.08
C THR A 342 -6.33 11.34 0.08
N SER A 343 -5.34 11.57 0.96
CA SER A 343 -4.25 10.62 1.22
C SER A 343 -4.63 9.52 2.23
N ASN A 344 -3.90 8.41 2.21
CA ASN A 344 -4.03 7.31 3.18
C ASN A 344 -3.28 7.57 4.51
N ALA A 345 -2.75 8.78 4.74
CA ALA A 345 -1.90 9.11 5.90
C ALA A 345 -2.55 8.75 7.25
N SER A 346 -3.86 8.97 7.42
CA SER A 346 -4.58 8.60 8.65
C SER A 346 -4.51 7.09 8.95
N ARG A 347 -4.56 6.24 7.91
CA ARG A 347 -4.47 4.79 8.07
C ARG A 347 -3.06 4.38 8.46
N ILE A 348 -2.05 4.98 7.85
CA ILE A 348 -0.64 4.76 8.19
C ILE A 348 -0.37 5.18 9.63
N ASN A 349 -0.86 6.35 10.06
CA ASN A 349 -0.70 6.80 11.45
C ASN A 349 -1.33 5.84 12.47
N LYS A 350 -2.44 5.19 12.14
CA LYS A 350 -3.01 4.14 13.02
C LYS A 350 -2.08 2.94 13.15
N LEU A 351 -1.43 2.52 12.06
CA LEU A 351 -0.46 1.42 12.08
C LEU A 351 0.80 1.80 12.88
N LEU A 352 1.33 2.99 12.65
CA LEU A 352 2.52 3.48 13.36
C LEU A 352 2.26 3.64 14.86
N LYS A 353 1.05 4.08 15.27
CA LYS A 353 0.64 4.14 16.68
C LYS A 353 0.53 2.75 17.31
N ARG A 354 -0.09 1.78 16.63
CA ARG A 354 -0.11 0.38 17.07
C ARG A 354 1.32 -0.16 17.22
N ARG A 355 2.18 0.12 16.24
CA ARG A 355 3.57 -0.29 16.26
C ARG A 355 4.32 0.31 17.45
N GLU A 356 4.07 1.58 17.82
CA GLU A 356 4.66 2.17 19.04
C GLU A 356 4.30 1.38 20.31
N GLU A 357 3.05 0.89 20.42
CA GLU A 357 2.60 0.08 21.56
C GLU A 357 3.32 -1.29 21.59
N GLU A 358 3.70 -1.82 20.44
CA GLU A 358 4.38 -3.12 20.26
C GLU A 358 5.92 -3.01 20.23
N LEU A 359 6.47 -1.81 20.00
CA LEU A 359 7.90 -1.57 19.76
C LEU A 359 8.74 -1.64 21.03
N TYR A 360 9.48 -2.74 21.17
CA TYR A 360 10.50 -2.88 22.22
C TYR A 360 11.89 -2.35 21.78
N LYS A 361 12.18 -2.28 20.47
CA LYS A 361 13.50 -1.95 19.90
C LYS A 361 13.48 -0.72 18.99
N GLN A 362 14.66 -0.17 18.68
CA GLN A 362 14.82 0.95 17.74
C GLN A 362 14.84 0.44 16.30
N GLU A 363 14.03 1.03 15.42
CA GLU A 363 13.90 0.62 14.02
C GLU A 363 14.08 1.79 13.04
N ASP A 364 14.75 1.54 11.91
CA ASP A 364 14.82 2.48 10.79
C ASP A 364 13.61 2.26 9.89
N MET A 365 12.81 3.31 9.68
CA MET A 365 11.54 3.27 8.95
C MET A 365 11.59 4.20 7.73
N LEU A 366 11.06 3.74 6.60
CA LEU A 366 10.98 4.49 5.35
C LEU A 366 9.53 4.93 5.10
N ILE A 367 9.32 6.23 4.93
CA ILE A 367 8.03 6.83 4.56
C ILE A 367 8.14 7.38 3.14
N LEU A 368 7.45 6.75 2.19
CA LEU A 368 7.37 7.18 0.80
C LEU A 368 6.15 8.07 0.60
N CYS A 369 6.35 9.31 0.18
CA CYS A 369 5.28 10.25 -0.18
C CYS A 369 5.43 10.64 -1.66
N PRO A 370 5.07 9.74 -2.61
CA PRO A 370 5.38 9.90 -4.03
C PRO A 370 4.48 10.88 -4.79
N ILE A 371 3.40 11.40 -4.18
CA ILE A 371 2.46 12.32 -4.84
C ILE A 371 2.24 13.57 -4.01
N LYS A 372 2.17 14.71 -4.70
CA LYS A 372 1.59 15.94 -4.14
C LYS A 372 0.14 15.73 -3.74
N THR A 373 -0.21 16.16 -2.53
CA THR A 373 -1.56 16.07 -1.99
C THR A 373 -2.18 17.45 -1.83
N ALA A 374 -3.51 17.54 -1.81
CA ALA A 374 -4.21 18.82 -1.65
C ALA A 374 -4.12 19.37 -0.21
N THR A 375 -3.89 18.49 0.76
CA THR A 375 -3.70 18.81 2.18
C THR A 375 -2.31 18.35 2.61
N PRO A 376 -1.62 19.08 3.49
CA PRO A 376 -0.31 18.68 3.99
C PRO A 376 -0.27 17.26 4.53
N ILE A 377 0.79 16.52 4.18
CA ILE A 377 1.00 15.16 4.67
C ILE A 377 1.51 15.21 6.10
N ARG A 378 0.77 14.62 7.03
CA ARG A 378 1.11 14.56 8.46
C ARG A 378 1.27 13.11 8.90
N ILE A 379 2.48 12.72 9.31
CA ILE A 379 2.79 11.34 9.72
C ILE A 379 3.31 11.30 11.16
N PHE A 380 2.77 10.36 11.95
CA PHE A 380 3.17 10.10 13.32
C PHE A 380 4.46 9.28 13.37
N GLN A 381 5.47 9.78 14.07
CA GLN A 381 6.72 9.06 14.30
C GLN A 381 6.71 8.30 15.64
N PRO A 382 6.81 6.95 15.65
CA PRO A 382 6.97 6.19 16.88
C PRO A 382 8.21 6.60 17.67
N LYS A 383 8.11 6.60 19.01
CA LYS A 383 9.18 7.01 19.95
C LYS A 383 10.51 6.25 19.87
N LYS A 384 10.56 5.08 19.25
CA LYS A 384 11.78 4.28 19.07
C LYS A 384 12.02 4.03 17.58
N SER A 385 11.92 5.09 16.78
CA SER A 385 12.09 4.96 15.33
C SER A 385 12.90 6.09 14.75
N ASN A 386 13.73 5.77 13.78
CA ASN A 386 14.36 6.76 12.91
C ASN A 386 13.59 6.79 11.60
N PHE A 387 13.06 7.95 11.23
CA PHE A 387 12.37 8.09 9.96
C PHE A 387 13.34 8.45 8.85
N THR A 388 13.10 7.90 7.68
CA THR A 388 13.63 8.36 6.41
C THR A 388 12.44 8.68 5.54
N ILE A 389 12.26 9.93 5.17
CA ILE A 389 11.08 10.36 4.42
C ILE A 389 11.51 10.71 2.99
N VAL A 390 10.90 10.06 2.00
CA VAL A 390 11.08 10.37 0.58
C VAL A 390 9.88 11.21 0.13
N LEU A 391 10.12 12.51 -0.12
CA LEU A 391 9.06 13.44 -0.52
C LEU A 391 9.15 13.78 -2.00
N ALA A 392 8.01 13.65 -2.71
CA ALA A 392 7.87 14.17 -4.05
C ALA A 392 7.89 15.71 -4.07
N SER A 393 8.41 16.26 -5.18
CA SER A 393 8.44 17.70 -5.43
C SER A 393 7.09 18.39 -5.22
N GLN A 394 7.13 19.62 -4.71
CA GLN A 394 5.97 20.50 -4.45
C GLN A 394 4.96 19.95 -3.44
N SER A 395 5.35 18.93 -2.67
CA SER A 395 4.53 18.40 -1.58
C SER A 395 4.63 19.27 -0.34
N GLU A 396 3.53 19.38 0.38
CA GLU A 396 3.49 20.00 1.70
C GLU A 396 3.55 18.90 2.75
N PHE A 397 4.47 19.02 3.71
CA PHE A 397 4.64 18.06 4.79
C PHE A 397 4.53 18.77 6.14
N ASP A 398 3.66 18.28 7.02
CA ASP A 398 3.43 18.79 8.37
C ASP A 398 4.28 18.01 9.37
N CYS A 399 5.27 18.71 9.95
CA CYS A 399 6.25 18.13 10.85
C CYS A 399 5.76 18.00 12.31
N SER A 400 4.53 18.42 12.64
CA SER A 400 4.04 18.49 14.03
C SER A 400 3.95 17.14 14.77
N GLU A 401 3.94 16.02 14.04
CA GLU A 401 3.87 14.67 14.63
C GLU A 401 5.20 13.90 14.47
N LEU A 402 6.26 14.57 13.99
CA LEU A 402 7.62 14.04 14.05
C LEU A 402 8.19 14.28 15.46
N ASN A 403 8.92 13.30 15.99
CA ASN A 403 9.54 13.36 17.33
C ASN A 403 8.57 13.74 18.46
N PRO A 404 7.54 12.91 18.76
CA PRO A 404 6.58 13.19 19.84
C PRO A 404 7.32 13.46 21.15
N LYS A 405 7.02 14.60 21.78
CA LYS A 405 7.69 15.12 22.98
C LYS A 405 7.85 14.03 24.05
N GLU A 406 9.08 13.79 24.51
CA GLU A 406 9.30 13.12 25.79
C GLU A 406 8.75 14.02 26.91
N LEU A 407 7.60 13.64 27.46
CA LEU A 407 7.11 14.12 28.75
C LEU A 407 7.46 13.05 29.80
N ASN A 408 8.73 12.92 30.16
CA ASN A 408 9.07 12.36 31.46
C ASN A 408 10.42 12.90 32.01
N PRO A 409 10.40 13.99 32.79
CA PRO A 409 11.61 14.58 33.38
C PRO A 409 12.28 13.71 34.47
N SER A 410 11.74 12.54 34.81
CA SER A 410 12.20 11.73 35.95
C SER A 410 13.22 10.62 35.63
N ARG A 411 13.66 10.45 34.38
CA ARG A 411 14.66 9.42 34.01
C ARG A 411 15.75 9.98 33.09
N PRO A 412 16.95 10.31 33.63
CA PRO A 412 18.04 10.96 32.88
C PRO A 412 18.68 10.13 31.76
N ASN A 413 18.36 8.84 31.62
CA ASN A 413 18.99 7.93 30.64
C ASN A 413 17.98 7.25 29.69
N TYR A 414 16.75 7.77 29.57
CA TYR A 414 15.76 7.29 28.61
C TYR A 414 15.51 8.42 27.60
N GLY A 415 16.12 8.34 26.42
CA GLY A 415 15.96 9.34 25.37
C GLY A 415 17.19 9.55 24.50
N LYS A 416 17.55 8.57 23.66
CA LYS A 416 18.32 8.90 22.46
C LYS A 416 17.38 9.62 21.50
N LEU A 417 17.78 10.81 21.06
CA LEU A 417 17.05 11.65 20.11
C LEU A 417 16.48 10.79 18.96
N ASN A 418 15.17 10.86 18.74
CA ASN A 418 14.57 10.32 17.52
C ASN A 418 15.05 11.18 16.34
N LEU A 419 15.75 10.56 15.40
CA LEU A 419 16.36 11.22 14.25
C LEU A 419 15.46 11.04 13.04
N CYS A 420 15.01 12.13 12.43
CA CYS A 420 14.33 12.09 11.13
C CYS A 420 15.30 12.56 10.03
N GLU A 421 15.55 11.68 9.05
CA GLU A 421 16.29 11.95 7.83
C GLU A 421 15.29 12.27 6.71
N LEU A 422 15.53 13.36 5.97
CA LEU A 422 14.70 13.77 4.86
C LEU A 422 15.46 13.56 3.56
N ILE A 423 14.91 12.77 2.63
CA ILE A 423 15.44 12.52 1.30
C ILE A 423 14.45 13.09 0.27
N LEU A 424 14.97 13.79 -0.73
CA LEU A 424 14.16 14.42 -1.76
C LEU A 424 14.20 13.61 -3.04
N THR A 425 13.09 13.60 -3.78
CA THR A 425 13.03 12.96 -5.10
C THR A 425 12.39 13.88 -6.11
N ASP A 426 12.94 13.87 -7.33
CA ASP A 426 12.34 14.52 -8.49
C ASP A 426 11.25 13.68 -9.16
N PHE A 427 11.01 12.47 -8.64
CA PHE A 427 9.99 11.59 -9.14
C PHE A 427 8.60 12.20 -8.98
N LYS A 428 7.96 12.44 -10.11
CA LYS A 428 6.53 12.74 -10.18
C LYS A 428 5.80 11.44 -10.47
N PHE A 429 5.11 10.89 -9.48
CA PHE A 429 4.24 9.75 -9.70
C PHE A 429 2.90 10.24 -10.27
N ASP A 430 2.67 9.99 -11.56
CA ASP A 430 1.35 10.20 -12.18
C ASP A 430 0.59 8.87 -12.23
N THR A 431 -0.51 8.76 -11.46
CA THR A 431 -1.40 7.59 -11.47
C THR A 431 -2.16 7.41 -12.79
N TYR A 432 -2.17 8.43 -13.67
CA TYR A 432 -3.00 8.50 -14.87
C TYR A 432 -2.21 8.46 -16.18
N GLU A 433 -0.90 8.68 -16.18
CA GLU A 433 -0.11 8.56 -17.41
C GLU A 433 -0.01 7.09 -17.86
N LYS A 434 -0.24 6.87 -19.16
CA LYS A 434 0.09 5.61 -19.82
C LYS A 434 1.60 5.62 -19.97
N GLU A 435 2.32 4.76 -19.25
CA GLU A 435 3.74 4.58 -19.51
C GLU A 435 3.94 4.15 -20.97
N ASN A 436 4.82 4.89 -21.65
CA ASN A 436 5.29 4.53 -22.98
C ASN A 436 6.04 3.20 -22.92
N ASN A 437 5.80 2.38 -23.93
CA ASN A 437 6.35 1.05 -24.17
C ASN A 437 7.74 0.80 -23.55
N GLY A 438 7.76 -0.14 -22.60
CA GLY A 438 8.89 -0.97 -22.18
C GLY A 438 10.29 -0.39 -22.39
N ALA A 439 10.96 -0.09 -21.27
CA ALA A 439 12.38 0.25 -21.12
C ALA A 439 12.73 1.75 -21.05
N SER A 440 12.23 2.47 -20.03
CA SER A 440 12.98 3.46 -19.21
C SER A 440 12.03 4.30 -18.36
N SER A 441 11.90 4.03 -17.06
CA SER A 441 11.28 4.99 -16.12
C SER A 441 12.12 5.21 -14.85
N ASP A 442 12.84 4.17 -14.38
CA ASP A 442 13.66 4.32 -13.17
C ASP A 442 15.01 5.02 -13.36
N ARG A 443 15.60 4.95 -14.57
CA ARG A 443 16.94 5.52 -14.84
C ARG A 443 16.98 7.05 -14.77
N ASP A 444 15.80 7.67 -14.84
CA ASP A 444 15.65 9.12 -14.77
C ASP A 444 15.23 9.62 -13.38
N ILE A 445 15.00 8.71 -12.42
CA ILE A 445 14.69 9.08 -11.04
C ILE A 445 15.97 9.53 -10.34
N LYS A 446 16.01 10.79 -9.92
CA LYS A 446 17.12 11.35 -9.13
C LYS A 446 16.65 11.58 -7.72
N PHE A 447 17.16 10.75 -6.83
CA PHE A 447 17.15 11.05 -5.41
C PHE A 447 18.24 12.09 -5.15
N LYS A 448 17.88 13.14 -4.45
CA LYS A 448 18.84 14.08 -3.88
C LYS A 448 18.66 13.98 -2.38
N ASN A 449 19.62 13.39 -1.69
CA ASN A 449 19.76 13.68 -0.28
C ASN A 449 20.26 15.11 -0.18
N ALA A 450 19.78 15.82 0.84
CA ALA A 450 20.44 17.04 1.27
C ALA A 450 21.88 16.80 1.76
N LYS A 451 22.40 15.55 1.72
CA LYS A 451 23.61 15.03 2.38
C LYS A 451 24.88 14.97 1.52
N THR A 452 24.96 15.65 0.38
CA THR A 452 26.17 15.57 -0.47
C THR A 452 27.38 16.22 0.22
N LYS A 453 28.20 15.38 0.87
CA LYS A 453 29.56 15.57 1.44
C LYS A 453 29.90 16.80 2.30
N SER A 454 29.00 17.76 2.48
CA SER A 454 29.18 18.92 3.37
C SER A 454 27.88 19.55 3.82
N ASP A 455 26.78 19.31 3.10
CA ASP A 455 25.47 19.81 3.44
C ASP A 455 24.65 18.63 3.97
N SER A 456 23.83 18.80 5.00
CA SER A 456 22.85 17.80 5.45
C SER A 456 21.69 18.53 6.13
N VAL A 457 20.45 18.15 5.79
CA VAL A 457 19.24 18.58 6.54
C VAL A 457 18.81 17.41 7.41
N ILE A 458 19.41 17.31 8.59
CA ILE A 458 19.01 16.36 9.63
C ILE A 458 18.14 17.11 10.63
N LEU A 459 16.91 16.62 10.85
CA LEU A 459 16.00 17.21 11.82
C LEU A 459 16.22 16.53 13.18
N TYR A 460 16.84 17.24 14.13
CA TYR A 460 17.11 16.74 15.48
C TYR A 460 16.63 17.72 16.55
N LYS A 461 16.01 17.21 17.61
CA LYS A 461 15.62 18.01 18.78
C LYS A 461 16.64 17.81 19.89
N GLU A 462 17.54 18.77 20.12
CA GLU A 462 18.45 18.74 21.28
C GLU A 462 17.66 18.74 22.59
N ASN A 463 17.92 17.75 23.46
CA ASN A 463 17.53 17.78 24.86
C ASN A 463 18.67 18.44 25.64
N ASP A 464 18.31 19.38 26.50
CA ASP A 464 19.26 20.13 27.34
C ASP A 464 19.74 19.20 28.47
N ASP A 465 20.89 18.55 28.27
CA ASP A 465 21.57 17.79 29.33
C ASP A 465 22.09 18.79 30.34
N GLY A 466 21.28 19.09 31.36
CA GLY A 466 21.51 20.11 32.38
C GLY A 466 22.76 19.90 33.23
N LYS A 467 23.94 20.12 32.64
CA LYS A 467 25.19 20.37 33.33
C LYS A 467 25.94 21.51 32.64
N ASP A 468 26.07 22.59 33.40
CA ASP A 468 27.02 23.69 33.24
C ASP A 468 26.74 24.73 32.13
N ASP A 469 25.88 25.71 32.44
CA ASP A 469 26.27 27.12 32.58
C ASP A 469 25.06 28.01 32.94
N LYS A 470 25.17 28.79 34.02
CA LYS A 470 24.07 29.64 34.57
C LYS A 470 23.68 30.87 33.73
N ASN A 471 23.95 30.90 32.41
CA ASN A 471 23.61 32.07 31.60
C ASN A 471 23.29 31.80 30.11
N LYS A 472 22.81 30.60 29.77
CA LYS A 472 22.29 30.33 28.41
C LYS A 472 20.96 29.59 28.50
N THR A 473 19.85 30.31 28.33
CA THR A 473 18.60 29.73 27.84
C THR A 473 18.80 29.42 26.36
N LYS A 474 19.50 28.32 26.05
CA LYS A 474 19.62 27.83 24.68
C LYS A 474 18.47 26.86 24.45
N GLY A 475 17.42 27.37 23.81
CA GLY A 475 16.39 26.51 23.23
C GLY A 475 17.01 25.53 22.24
N ALA A 476 16.38 24.36 22.11
CA ALA A 476 16.75 23.32 21.17
C ALA A 476 17.10 23.92 19.80
N CYS A 477 18.36 23.81 19.40
CA CYS A 477 18.86 24.34 18.15
C CYS A 477 18.87 23.20 17.13
N PHE A 478 18.13 23.33 16.04
CA PHE A 478 18.32 22.45 14.88
C PHE A 478 19.29 23.15 13.94
N THR A 479 20.44 22.55 13.72
CA THR A 479 21.46 23.11 12.82
C THR A 479 21.30 22.49 11.43
N SER A 480 20.83 23.28 10.47
CA SER A 480 21.13 23.08 9.05
C SER A 480 22.54 23.60 8.82
N ILE A 481 23.52 22.72 8.57
CA ILE A 481 24.89 23.16 8.27
C ILE A 481 24.93 23.59 6.80
N ARG A 482 25.06 24.90 6.57
CA ARG A 482 25.50 25.50 5.29
C ARG A 482 27.02 25.46 5.27
N GLN A 483 27.63 24.73 4.34
CA GLN A 483 29.05 24.92 3.99
C GLN A 483 29.35 24.75 2.50
N SER A 484 28.52 25.31 1.60
CA SER A 484 29.02 25.89 0.35
C SER A 484 27.95 26.75 -0.32
N SER A 485 28.38 27.76 -1.07
CA SER A 485 27.64 28.96 -1.43
C SER A 485 26.59 28.82 -2.53
N ASP A 486 26.26 27.62 -3.02
CA ASP A 486 25.35 27.48 -4.16
C ASP A 486 24.39 26.29 -3.97
N GLU A 487 23.09 26.58 -4.08
CA GLU A 487 21.95 25.66 -4.31
C GLU A 487 20.96 25.28 -3.19
N ILE A 488 20.93 25.87 -1.99
CA ILE A 488 19.69 25.80 -1.16
C ILE A 488 19.40 27.14 -0.46
N GLU A 489 18.29 27.78 -0.84
CA GLU A 489 17.75 28.95 -0.15
C GLU A 489 16.56 28.51 0.74
N TYR A 490 16.75 28.62 2.05
CA TYR A 490 15.70 28.42 3.05
C TYR A 490 15.04 29.77 3.30
N LYS A 491 13.72 29.88 3.15
CA LYS A 491 12.96 31.08 3.51
C LYS A 491 11.85 30.72 4.48
N LEU A 492 11.81 31.43 5.62
CA LEU A 492 10.70 31.33 6.55
C LEU A 492 9.63 32.33 6.12
N GLU A 493 8.48 31.84 5.67
CA GLU A 493 7.32 32.67 5.33
C GLU A 493 6.12 32.16 6.14
N ASP A 494 5.48 33.02 6.94
CA ASP A 494 4.29 32.71 7.77
C ASP A 494 4.42 31.51 8.74
N GLY A 495 5.66 31.20 9.16
CA GLY A 495 5.99 30.06 10.03
C GLY A 495 6.06 28.71 9.31
N VAL A 496 6.19 28.74 7.98
CA VAL A 496 6.49 27.63 7.09
C VAL A 496 7.94 27.73 6.63
N VAL A 497 8.70 26.64 6.71
CA VAL A 497 10.02 26.59 6.07
C VAL A 497 9.81 26.20 4.61
N LYS A 498 10.01 27.17 3.71
CA LYS A 498 10.09 26.93 2.27
C LYS A 498 11.53 26.55 1.94
N MET A 499 11.73 25.34 1.44
CA MET A 499 13.00 24.91 0.89
C MET A 499 12.94 25.06 -0.62
N SER A 500 13.76 25.97 -1.14
CA SER A 500 13.71 26.34 -2.55
C SER A 500 15.06 26.13 -3.24
N HIS A 501 14.97 25.58 -4.46
CA HIS A 501 15.98 25.57 -5.53
C HIS A 501 16.98 24.40 -5.59
N PHE A 502 16.56 23.22 -6.06
CA PHE A 502 17.50 22.39 -6.84
C PHE A 502 17.28 22.61 -8.33
N LYS A 503 18.34 23.04 -9.04
CA LYS A 503 18.31 23.13 -10.50
C LYS A 503 18.26 21.71 -11.09
N LEU A 504 17.30 21.44 -11.97
CA LEU A 504 17.26 20.20 -12.75
C LEU A 504 18.33 20.30 -13.87
N PRO A 505 19.24 19.32 -14.02
CA PRO A 505 20.31 19.38 -15.03
C PRO A 505 19.82 19.48 -16.50
N SER A 506 18.55 19.16 -16.77
CA SER A 506 17.99 18.99 -18.11
C SER A 506 17.02 20.10 -18.55
N SER A 507 16.69 21.08 -17.72
CA SER A 507 15.81 22.19 -18.11
C SER A 507 16.39 23.52 -17.66
N LYS A 508 16.20 24.57 -18.47
CA LYS A 508 16.71 25.89 -18.15
C LYS A 508 15.99 26.53 -16.96
N ASP A 509 14.81 26.04 -16.57
CA ASP A 509 13.89 26.74 -15.65
C ASP A 509 13.04 25.87 -14.70
N GLU A 510 13.29 24.56 -14.50
CA GLU A 510 12.54 23.76 -13.50
C GLU A 510 13.30 23.58 -12.17
N TYR A 511 12.63 23.89 -11.06
CA TYR A 511 13.16 23.81 -9.70
C TYR A 511 12.37 22.79 -8.85
N LEU A 512 13.08 21.97 -8.07
CA LEU A 512 12.48 21.14 -7.00
C LEU A 512 12.29 22.00 -5.75
N ASN A 513 11.04 22.21 -5.32
CA ASN A 513 10.67 23.04 -4.17
C ASN A 513 9.67 22.28 -3.27
N PHE A 514 9.68 22.47 -1.95
CA PHE A 514 8.68 21.88 -1.03
C PHE A 514 8.46 22.74 0.23
N ASN A 515 7.33 22.51 0.92
CA ASN A 515 6.92 23.27 2.11
C ASN A 515 6.93 22.35 3.34
N LEU A 516 7.72 22.69 4.36
CA LEU A 516 7.64 22.09 5.69
C LEU A 516 6.80 22.97 6.60
N LEU A 517 5.58 22.53 6.88
CA LEU A 517 4.63 23.25 7.74
C LEU A 517 4.85 22.93 9.22
N ASN A 518 4.52 23.88 10.09
CA ASN A 518 4.59 23.81 11.56
C ASN A 518 5.96 23.49 12.15
N PHE A 519 6.95 23.21 11.31
CA PHE A 519 8.32 22.93 11.69
C PHE A 519 8.93 24.07 12.52
N ALA A 520 8.74 25.32 12.08
CA ALA A 520 9.27 26.50 12.77
C ALA A 520 8.47 26.89 14.03
N LYS A 521 7.14 26.76 13.98
CA LYS A 521 6.21 27.18 15.06
C LYS A 521 6.30 26.30 16.30
N GLU A 522 6.47 24.98 16.16
CA GLU A 522 6.47 24.05 17.29
C GLU A 522 7.85 23.83 17.94
N ASN A 523 8.91 24.27 17.26
CA ASN A 523 10.30 24.04 17.66
C ASN A 523 11.06 25.33 18.03
N ASN A 524 10.37 26.45 18.27
CA ASN A 524 10.95 27.74 18.69
C ASN A 524 12.14 28.20 17.82
N PHE A 525 12.07 28.00 16.50
CA PHE A 525 13.16 28.42 15.62
C PHE A 525 13.32 29.94 15.63
N THR A 526 14.55 30.38 15.90
CA THR A 526 15.04 31.72 15.52
C THR A 526 16.18 31.49 14.54
N LEU A 527 15.89 31.49 13.25
CA LEU A 527 16.93 31.55 12.24
C LEU A 527 17.36 33.02 12.14
N ARG A 528 18.63 33.29 12.47
CA ARG A 528 19.22 34.61 12.17
C ARG A 528 19.39 34.69 10.66
N ASP A 529 18.59 35.53 10.03
CA ASP A 529 18.96 36.11 8.74
C ASP A 529 19.93 37.27 9.02
N ASP A 530 21.20 37.03 8.75
CA ASP A 530 22.18 38.07 8.51
C ASP A 530 21.86 38.79 7.19
N LYS A 531 21.06 39.87 7.33
CA LYS A 531 20.81 41.01 6.40
C LYS A 531 20.11 40.66 5.08
N ASP A 532 19.20 41.45 4.51
CA ASP A 532 18.56 42.73 4.82
C ASP A 532 17.09 42.59 4.40
N SER A 533 16.13 43.02 5.22
CA SER A 533 14.85 43.70 4.87
C SER A 533 13.73 43.49 5.90
N ALA A 534 13.03 44.59 6.19
CA ALA A 534 12.13 44.85 7.32
C ALA A 534 10.75 44.16 7.31
N MET A 535 10.30 43.78 8.50
CA MET A 535 8.95 44.01 9.06
C MET A 535 9.03 43.84 10.60
N PHE A 536 8.71 44.89 11.37
CA PHE A 536 8.80 44.86 12.84
C PHE A 536 7.54 44.22 13.44
N ASP A 537 7.70 43.05 14.07
CA ASP A 537 6.69 42.40 14.89
C ASP A 537 7.00 42.71 16.38
N MET A 538 6.38 43.75 16.94
CA MET A 538 6.65 44.19 18.31
C MET A 538 5.91 43.33 19.34
N LYS A 539 6.63 42.45 20.04
CA LYS A 539 6.12 41.73 21.23
C LYS A 539 6.34 42.57 22.50
N LEU A 540 5.25 43.10 23.05
CA LEU A 540 5.23 43.78 24.34
C LEU A 540 5.52 42.78 25.48
N ARG A 541 6.62 42.98 26.21
CA ARG A 541 6.94 42.21 27.42
C ARG A 541 6.64 43.09 28.62
N LEU A 542 5.64 42.72 29.43
CA LEU A 542 5.42 43.35 30.74
C LEU A 542 6.66 43.07 31.60
N ALA A 543 7.27 44.13 32.15
CA ALA A 543 8.40 44.00 33.06
C ALA A 543 7.99 43.20 34.30
N LEU A 544 8.80 42.20 34.68
CA LEU A 544 8.65 41.43 35.90
C LEU A 544 8.64 42.39 37.11
N GLY A 545 7.52 42.42 37.85
CA GLY A 545 7.37 43.19 39.08
C GLY A 545 6.23 44.22 39.11
N ASN A 546 5.54 44.48 38.00
CA ASN A 546 4.39 45.38 37.97
C ASN A 546 3.08 44.65 38.30
N ASN A 547 2.36 45.11 39.32
CA ASN A 547 0.99 44.66 39.60
C ASN A 547 0.02 45.28 38.60
N VAL A 548 -0.79 44.44 37.93
CA VAL A 548 -1.95 44.89 37.15
C VAL A 548 -3.01 45.37 38.14
N VAL A 549 -3.14 46.69 38.30
CA VAL A 549 -4.25 47.27 39.05
C VAL A 549 -5.31 47.70 38.03
N PRO A 550 -6.50 47.08 38.02
CA PRO A 550 -7.60 47.53 37.17
C PRO A 550 -7.95 48.96 37.56
N THR A 551 -7.69 49.91 36.67
CA THR A 551 -8.12 51.30 36.85
C THR A 551 -9.53 51.41 36.32
N SER A 552 -10.49 51.16 37.22
CA SER A 552 -11.95 51.34 37.09
C SER A 552 -12.71 50.39 36.16
N THR A 553 -13.59 49.59 36.76
CA THR A 553 -14.79 49.02 36.13
C THR A 553 -15.88 50.09 36.11
N SER A 554 -15.94 50.87 35.04
CA SER A 554 -17.15 51.64 34.73
C SER A 554 -17.26 51.86 33.21
N GLY A 555 -18.20 51.14 32.58
CA GLY A 555 -18.53 51.28 31.16
C GLY A 555 -18.10 50.08 30.32
N SER A 556 -18.75 49.91 29.17
CA SER A 556 -18.67 48.80 28.19
C SER A 556 -17.30 48.58 27.51
N SER A 557 -16.21 48.99 28.14
CA SER A 557 -14.85 48.89 27.61
C SER A 557 -13.80 48.76 28.72
N LEU A 558 -12.82 47.89 28.53
CA LEU A 558 -11.58 47.79 29.29
C LEU A 558 -10.59 48.87 28.81
N ALA A 559 -10.16 49.75 29.72
CA ALA A 559 -9.03 50.64 29.46
C ALA A 559 -7.71 49.90 29.77
N LEU A 560 -6.92 49.62 28.73
CA LEU A 560 -5.57 49.07 28.85
C LEU A 560 -4.55 50.21 28.73
N THR A 561 -3.76 50.43 29.78
CA THR A 561 -2.63 51.37 29.75
C THR A 561 -1.31 50.59 29.76
N LEU A 562 -0.45 50.88 28.79
CA LEU A 562 0.90 50.34 28.68
C LEU A 562 1.90 51.45 29.03
N ASP A 563 2.64 51.23 30.11
CA ASP A 563 3.69 52.14 30.57
C ASP A 563 5.07 51.68 30.11
N ASN A 564 5.96 52.66 29.94
CA ASN A 564 7.36 52.46 29.55
C ASN A 564 7.55 51.72 28.22
N LEU A 565 6.68 52.00 27.24
CA LEU A 565 6.81 51.49 25.89
C LEU A 565 7.98 52.17 25.19
N ILE A 566 9.10 51.47 25.02
CA ILE A 566 10.26 51.99 24.29
C ILE A 566 10.02 51.81 22.80
N ILE A 567 9.99 52.91 22.04
CA ILE A 567 9.84 52.88 20.58
C ILE A 567 11.00 53.64 19.95
N GLU A 568 11.90 52.87 19.32
CA GLU A 568 13.14 53.35 18.73
C GLU A 568 13.32 52.74 17.34
N ASN A 569 14.04 53.44 16.47
CA ASN A 569 14.53 52.87 15.22
C ASN A 569 15.76 51.98 15.48
N GLU A 570 16.28 51.35 14.42
CA GLU A 570 17.43 50.42 14.48
C GLU A 570 18.73 51.04 15.01
N LYS A 571 18.80 52.37 15.11
CA LYS A 571 19.94 53.12 15.64
C LYS A 571 19.73 53.58 17.09
N GLY A 572 18.62 53.20 17.73
CA GLY A 572 18.26 53.65 19.08
C GLY A 572 17.73 55.09 19.12
N GLU A 573 17.29 55.63 17.98
CA GLU A 573 16.77 56.99 17.86
C GLU A 573 15.23 56.97 17.93
N ALA A 574 14.63 57.92 18.64
CA ALA A 574 13.19 58.09 18.63
C ALA A 574 12.73 58.64 17.28
N SER A 575 11.68 58.03 16.75
CA SER A 575 10.90 58.59 15.64
C SER A 575 9.65 59.30 16.21
N ASP A 576 9.15 60.31 15.50
CA ASP A 576 7.87 60.93 15.82
C ASP A 576 6.75 59.94 15.48
N ILE A 577 6.08 59.44 16.52
CA ILE A 577 5.02 58.43 16.39
C ILE A 577 3.72 59.06 16.86
N ASP A 578 2.74 59.09 15.98
CA ASP A 578 1.43 59.68 16.26
C ASP A 578 0.53 58.70 17.01
N LYS A 579 0.52 57.41 16.60
CA LYS A 579 -0.39 56.38 17.12
C LYS A 579 0.23 54.99 17.09
N VAL A 580 -0.29 54.09 17.93
CA VAL A 580 0.05 52.66 17.94
C VAL A 580 -1.22 51.80 17.91
N TYR A 581 -1.14 50.62 17.31
CA TYR A 581 -2.27 49.69 17.20
C TYR A 581 -2.00 48.40 17.98
N LEU A 582 -3.00 47.91 18.69
CA LEU A 582 -2.97 46.67 19.44
C LEU A 582 -3.80 45.61 18.68
N HIS A 583 -3.15 44.54 18.24
CA HIS A 583 -3.81 43.43 17.57
C HIS A 583 -4.12 42.30 18.54
N HIS A 584 -5.38 41.89 18.62
CA HIS A 584 -5.81 40.77 19.43
C HIS A 584 -5.81 39.47 18.60
N CYS A 585 -4.86 38.57 18.88
CA CYS A 585 -4.63 37.39 18.05
C CYS A 585 -5.75 36.34 18.09
N GLY A 586 -6.62 36.38 19.11
CA GLY A 586 -7.69 35.39 19.28
C GLY A 586 -8.89 35.62 18.33
N ASP A 587 -9.28 36.88 18.13
CA ASP A 587 -10.46 37.30 17.35
C ASP A 587 -10.10 38.13 16.11
N LYS A 588 -8.80 38.45 15.93
CA LYS A 588 -8.24 39.30 14.86
C LYS A 588 -8.69 40.76 14.91
N SER A 589 -9.19 41.24 16.05
CA SER A 589 -9.56 42.64 16.24
C SER A 589 -8.32 43.53 16.35
N ILE A 590 -8.42 44.77 15.85
CA ILE A 590 -7.38 45.79 15.95
C ILE A 590 -7.92 46.98 16.75
N TYR A 591 -7.21 47.36 17.80
CA TYR A 591 -7.53 48.49 18.66
C TYR A 591 -6.52 49.60 18.48
N GLU A 592 -6.96 50.77 18.02
CA GLU A 592 -6.15 51.97 17.93
C GLU A 592 -5.94 52.58 19.32
N SER A 593 -4.73 53.08 19.59
CA SER A 593 -4.45 53.81 20.84
C SER A 593 -5.29 55.08 20.93
N SER A 594 -6.05 55.24 22.01
CA SER A 594 -6.78 56.48 22.32
C SER A 594 -5.84 57.59 22.80
N SER A 595 -4.65 57.25 23.31
CA SER A 595 -3.59 58.21 23.58
C SER A 595 -2.21 57.56 23.49
N LEU A 596 -1.22 58.33 23.04
CA LEU A 596 0.20 58.00 23.08
C LEU A 596 0.98 59.24 23.55
N VAL A 597 1.64 59.15 24.71
CA VAL A 597 2.35 60.28 25.32
C VAL A 597 3.78 59.88 25.64
N LYS A 598 4.76 60.67 25.20
CA LYS A 598 6.17 60.45 25.55
C LYS A 598 6.40 60.75 27.03
N ASN A 599 7.00 59.83 27.77
CA ASN A 599 7.31 60.03 29.18
C ASN A 599 8.44 61.06 29.30
N LYS A 600 8.18 62.16 30.02
CA LYS A 600 9.16 63.25 30.21
C LYS A 600 10.18 62.97 31.31
N ASP A 601 9.80 62.15 32.30
CA ASP A 601 10.55 61.94 33.55
C ASP A 601 10.88 60.45 33.80
N SER A 602 11.09 59.65 32.75
CA SER A 602 11.46 58.24 32.86
C SER A 602 12.96 58.04 32.76
N ASP A 603 13.52 57.17 33.60
CA ASP A 603 14.91 56.69 33.49
C ASP A 603 15.17 55.94 32.16
N MET A 604 14.09 55.57 31.45
CA MET A 604 14.14 54.93 30.14
C MET A 604 13.97 55.96 29.02
N LYS A 605 15.08 56.22 28.30
CA LYS A 605 15.11 57.07 27.10
C LYS A 605 14.09 56.56 26.07
N ASN A 606 13.41 57.49 25.39
CA ASN A 606 12.43 57.20 24.32
C ASN A 606 11.24 56.31 24.74
N SER A 607 10.83 56.38 26.01
CA SER A 607 9.67 55.65 26.51
C SER A 607 8.36 56.45 26.34
N TYR A 608 7.27 55.71 26.09
CA TYR A 608 5.92 56.22 25.89
C TYR A 608 4.93 55.54 26.84
N ARG A 609 3.82 56.22 27.11
CA ARG A 609 2.60 55.67 27.72
C ARG A 609 1.53 55.60 26.63
N ALA A 610 1.00 54.42 26.37
CA ALA A 610 -0.08 54.19 25.41
C ALA A 610 -1.35 53.73 26.13
N THR A 611 -2.51 54.24 25.74
CA THR A 611 -3.81 53.82 26.27
C THR A 611 -4.69 53.30 25.15
N PHE A 612 -5.39 52.19 25.38
CA PHE A 612 -6.31 51.54 24.47
C PHE A 612 -7.67 51.34 25.15
N ASN A 613 -8.74 51.54 24.39
CA ASN A 613 -10.09 51.22 24.84
C ASN A 613 -10.54 49.95 24.11
N ILE A 614 -10.57 48.84 24.82
CA ILE A 614 -10.96 47.53 24.30
C ILE A 614 -12.44 47.31 24.67
N PRO A 615 -13.37 47.17 23.72
CA PRO A 615 -14.76 46.84 24.02
C PRO A 615 -14.83 45.51 24.78
N ILE A 616 -15.66 45.45 25.81
CA ILE A 616 -16.01 44.18 26.46
C ILE A 616 -17.43 43.87 26.00
N ASP A 617 -17.60 42.84 25.17
CA ASP A 617 -18.93 42.32 24.87
C ASP A 617 -19.57 41.88 26.20
N GLY A 618 -20.70 42.50 26.53
CA GLY A 618 -21.51 42.10 27.69
C GLY A 618 -21.97 40.65 27.50
N ALA A 619 -21.83 39.87 28.58
CA ALA A 619 -22.21 38.45 28.66
C ALA A 619 -23.58 38.12 28.07
#